data_AF-A0A965MYS8-F1
#
_entry.id   AF-A0A965MYS8-F1
#
_cell.length_a   1.000
_cell.length_b   1.000
_cell.length_c   1.000
_cell.angle_alpha   90.00
_cell.angle_beta   90.00
_cell.angle_gamma   90.00
#
_symmetry.space_group_name_H-M   'P 1'
#
loop_
_entity.id
_entity.type
_entity.pdbx_description
1 polymer ?
#
loop_
_entity_poly.entity_id
_entity_poly.type
_entity_poly.pdbx_seq_one_letter_code
_entity_poly.pdbx_strand_id
1 'polypeptide(L)'
;MWFIRKFCYSLLVLWGVASLVFTLFSVIPGDPALVVLGPRAGQAEIEQFHHQTGTDRPWIKQYLHYINDLSPISIHHATNPKHLLYLNTDVYTSFIPVVSVSHYKLILKAPYLRTSYISKTPVSS
;
A
#
# COMPACT_ATOMS: atom_id res chain seq x y z
N MET A 1 -9.36 13.54 28.94
CA MET A 1 -8.50 12.32 28.91
C MET A 1 -9.17 11.04 28.39
N TRP A 2 -10.51 10.92 28.32
CA TRP A 2 -11.17 9.67 27.88
C TRP A 2 -11.16 9.44 26.35
N PHE A 3 -11.35 10.52 25.58
CA PHE A 3 -11.40 10.47 24.11
C PHE A 3 -10.10 9.94 23.48
N ILE A 4 -8.93 10.40 23.97
CA ILE A 4 -7.62 9.94 23.50
C ILE A 4 -7.46 8.44 23.72
N ARG A 5 -7.85 7.94 24.89
CA ARG A 5 -7.75 6.51 25.22
C ARG A 5 -8.62 5.67 24.28
N LYS A 6 -9.86 6.09 24.02
CA LYS A 6 -10.74 5.40 23.06
C LYS A 6 -10.21 5.46 21.62
N PHE A 7 -9.66 6.60 21.20
CA PHE A 7 -9.05 6.75 19.89
C PHE A 7 -7.85 5.82 19.71
N CYS A 8 -6.94 5.75 20.69
CA CYS A 8 -5.81 4.83 20.67
C CYS A 8 -6.25 3.35 20.63
N TYR A 9 -7.25 2.95 21.42
CA TYR A 9 -7.78 1.59 21.36
C TYR A 9 -8.38 1.27 19.99
N SER A 10 -9.16 2.18 19.41
CA SER A 10 -9.72 2.01 18.07
C SER A 10 -8.63 1.85 17.02
N LEU A 11 -7.56 2.66 17.09
CA LEU A 11 -6.44 2.59 16.16
C LEU A 11 -5.70 1.27 16.29
N LEU A 12 -5.49 0.77 17.52
CA LEU A 12 -4.85 -0.51 17.79
C LEU A 12 -5.68 -1.68 17.26
N VAL A 13 -7.00 -1.66 17.44
CA VAL A 13 -7.91 -2.68 16.88
C VAL A 13 -7.86 -2.66 15.35
N LEU A 14 -7.95 -1.49 14.72
CA LEU A 14 -7.87 -1.35 13.26
C LEU A 14 -6.53 -1.89 12.72
N TRP A 15 -5.43 -1.53 13.38
CA TRP A 15 -4.09 -2.01 13.05
C TRP A 15 -3.98 -3.53 13.21
N GLY A 16 -4.57 -4.11 14.25
CA GLY A 16 -4.64 -5.55 14.46
C GLY A 16 -5.40 -6.27 13.34
N VAL A 17 -6.57 -5.76 12.95
CA VAL A 17 -7.38 -6.33 11.85
C VAL A 17 -6.62 -6.21 10.52
N ALA A 18 -6.03 -5.06 10.21
CA ALA A 18 -5.24 -4.86 8.99
C ALA A 18 -4.03 -5.82 8.94
N SER A 19 -3.35 -6.01 10.06
CA SER A 19 -2.23 -6.95 10.18
C SER A 19 -2.68 -8.39 9.98
N LEU A 20 -3.80 -8.77 10.60
CA LEU A 20 -4.37 -10.11 10.45
C LEU A 20 -4.71 -10.39 8.97
N VAL A 21 -5.42 -9.47 8.32
CA VAL A 21 -5.76 -9.56 6.89
C VAL A 21 -4.49 -9.69 6.04
N PHE A 22 -3.50 -8.82 6.25
CA PHE A 22 -2.23 -8.91 5.54
C PHE A 22 -1.57 -10.28 5.70
N THR A 23 -1.42 -10.75 6.95
CA THR A 23 -0.79 -12.05 7.21
C THR A 23 -1.56 -13.22 6.60
N LEU A 24 -2.90 -13.18 6.65
CA LEU A 24 -3.75 -14.19 6.05
C LEU A 24 -3.47 -14.29 4.56
N PHE A 25 -3.44 -13.16 3.84
CA PHE A 25 -3.20 -13.14 2.40
C PHE A 25 -1.73 -13.39 2.01
N SER A 26 -0.76 -13.02 2.86
CA SER A 26 0.66 -13.27 2.61
C SER A 26 1.10 -14.73 2.83
N VAL A 27 0.35 -15.49 3.64
CA VAL A 27 0.67 -16.90 3.95
C VAL A 27 -0.06 -17.87 3.01
N ILE A 28 -1.07 -17.42 2.25
CA ILE A 28 -1.75 -18.26 1.26
C ILE A 28 -0.72 -18.79 0.26
N PRO A 29 -0.61 -20.12 0.09
CA PRO A 29 0.30 -20.70 -0.87
C PRO A 29 -0.21 -20.44 -2.30
N GLY A 30 0.70 -20.00 -3.17
CA GLY A 30 0.40 -19.69 -4.57
C GLY A 30 0.95 -18.34 -4.98
N ASP A 31 1.26 -18.20 -6.27
CA ASP A 31 1.77 -16.94 -6.81
C ASP A 31 0.59 -16.00 -7.16
N PRO A 32 0.44 -14.84 -6.48
CA PRO A 32 -0.60 -13.87 -6.81
C PRO A 32 -0.47 -13.33 -8.25
N ALA A 33 0.73 -13.33 -8.83
CA ALA A 33 0.93 -12.94 -10.23
C ALA A 33 0.20 -13.88 -11.17
N LEU A 34 0.22 -15.19 -10.93
CA LEU A 34 -0.49 -16.19 -11.76
C LEU A 34 -2.01 -16.10 -11.62
N VAL A 35 -2.51 -15.66 -10.47
CA VAL A 35 -3.95 -15.41 -10.28
C VAL A 35 -4.42 -14.21 -11.11
N VAL A 36 -3.58 -13.17 -11.19
CA VAL A 36 -3.92 -11.92 -11.89
C VAL A 36 -3.64 -11.98 -13.39
N LEU A 37 -2.45 -12.45 -13.78
CA LEU A 37 -1.99 -12.52 -15.17
C LEU A 37 -2.46 -13.80 -15.88
N GLY A 38 -2.88 -14.81 -15.10
CA GLY A 38 -3.28 -16.11 -15.59
C GLY A 38 -2.11 -17.11 -15.69
N PRO A 39 -2.42 -18.41 -15.82
CA PRO A 39 -1.43 -19.50 -15.76
C PRO A 39 -0.49 -19.59 -16.97
N ARG A 40 -0.68 -18.74 -17.99
CA ARG A 40 0.14 -18.70 -19.22
C ARG A 40 1.07 -17.48 -19.27
N ALA A 41 1.11 -16.67 -18.20
CA ALA A 41 1.94 -15.48 -18.13
C ALA A 41 3.43 -15.83 -18.32
N GLY A 42 4.15 -15.01 -19.07
CA GLY A 42 5.60 -15.21 -19.25
C GLY A 42 6.36 -14.93 -17.96
N GLN A 43 7.50 -15.60 -17.76
CA GLN A 43 8.37 -15.37 -16.60
C GLN A 43 8.74 -13.89 -16.42
N ALA A 44 9.03 -13.20 -17.52
CA ALA A 44 9.35 -11.77 -17.49
C ALA A 44 8.17 -10.90 -17.04
N GLU A 45 6.93 -11.26 -17.39
CA GLU A 45 5.72 -10.55 -16.95
C GLU A 45 5.45 -10.78 -15.47
N ILE A 46 5.67 -12.01 -14.98
CA ILE A 46 5.55 -12.37 -13.57
C ILE A 46 6.56 -11.57 -12.73
N GLU A 47 7.83 -11.56 -13.13
CA GLU A 47 8.88 -10.78 -12.45
C GLU A 47 8.58 -9.28 -12.45
N GLN A 48 8.11 -8.75 -13.58
CA GLN A 48 7.69 -7.36 -13.68
C GLN A 48 6.50 -7.06 -12.76
N PHE A 49 5.51 -7.95 -12.68
CA PHE A 49 4.37 -7.81 -11.76
C PHE A 49 4.83 -7.81 -10.30
N HIS A 50 5.73 -8.71 -9.92
CA HIS A 50 6.28 -8.72 -8.56
C HIS A 50 7.02 -7.43 -8.22
N HIS A 51 7.83 -6.93 -9.15
CA HIS A 51 8.56 -5.68 -8.95
C HIS A 51 7.63 -4.46 -8.89
N GLN A 52 6.54 -4.45 -9.67
CA GLN A 52 5.54 -3.37 -9.68
C GLN A 52 4.66 -3.39 -8.42
N THR A 53 4.27 -4.57 -7.95
CA THR A 53 3.42 -4.73 -6.76
C THR A 53 4.20 -4.78 -5.45
N GLY A 54 5.53 -4.88 -5.53
CA GLY A 54 6.43 -4.98 -4.38
C GLY A 54 6.42 -6.35 -3.69
N THR A 55 5.81 -7.38 -4.31
CA THR A 55 5.79 -8.74 -3.75
C THR A 55 7.15 -9.45 -3.82
N ASP A 56 8.12 -8.89 -4.55
CA ASP A 56 9.53 -9.30 -4.58
C ASP A 56 10.32 -8.86 -3.33
N ARG A 57 9.75 -8.01 -2.47
CA ARG A 57 10.46 -7.39 -1.34
C ARG A 57 10.35 -8.20 -0.05
N PRO A 58 11.24 -7.97 0.94
CA PRO A 58 11.09 -8.52 2.28
C PRO A 58 9.73 -8.20 2.90
N TRP A 59 9.16 -9.16 3.63
CA TRP A 59 7.82 -9.10 4.20
C TRP A 59 7.54 -7.81 5.00
N ILE A 60 8.52 -7.32 5.76
CA ILE A 60 8.42 -6.06 6.53
C ILE A 60 8.16 -4.87 5.60
N LYS A 61 8.84 -4.80 4.45
CA LYS A 61 8.65 -3.70 3.50
C LYS A 61 7.28 -3.76 2.86
N GLN A 62 6.79 -4.96 2.52
CA GLN A 62 5.43 -5.15 1.99
C GLN A 62 4.38 -4.71 3.01
N TYR A 63 4.56 -5.09 4.28
CA TYR A 63 3.66 -4.72 5.36
C TYR A 63 3.64 -3.22 5.63
N LEU A 64 4.81 -2.58 5.72
CA LEU A 64 4.91 -1.13 5.90
C LEU A 64 4.28 -0.36 4.75
N HIS A 65 4.46 -0.85 3.52
CA HIS A 65 3.82 -0.28 2.33
C HIS A 65 2.29 -0.43 2.41
N TYR A 66 1.79 -1.62 2.75
CA TYR A 66 0.37 -1.89 2.93
C TYR A 66 -0.28 -0.98 3.99
N ILE A 67 0.35 -0.84 5.16
CA ILE A 67 -0.15 0.04 6.22
C ILE A 67 -0.14 1.50 5.78
N ASN A 68 0.91 1.95 5.09
CA ASN A 68 1.04 3.31 4.56
C ASN A 68 -0.03 3.66 3.52
N ASP A 69 -0.41 2.69 2.68
CA ASP A 69 -1.48 2.85 1.69
C ASP A 69 -2.86 2.88 2.36
N LEU A 70 -3.07 2.07 3.40
CA LEU A 70 -4.35 2.02 4.11
C LEU A 70 -4.54 3.20 5.07
N SER A 71 -3.47 3.73 5.66
CA SER A 71 -3.56 4.80 6.63
C SER A 71 -3.91 6.14 5.97
N PRO A 72 -4.72 6.98 6.65
CA PRO A 72 -4.99 8.33 6.18
C PRO A 72 -3.76 9.24 6.29
N ILE A 73 -2.81 8.89 7.16
CA ILE A 73 -1.50 9.54 7.26
C ILE A 73 -0.49 8.64 6.56
N SER A 74 0.19 9.16 5.53
CA SER A 74 1.19 8.39 4.80
C SER A 74 2.50 9.15 4.62
N ILE A 75 3.58 8.39 4.54
CA ILE A 75 4.95 8.84 4.37
C ILE A 75 5.39 8.47 2.96
N HIS A 76 5.80 9.47 2.19
CA HIS A 76 6.28 9.29 0.83
C HIS A 76 7.71 9.80 0.69
N HIS A 77 8.52 9.08 -0.09
CA HIS A 77 9.86 9.51 -0.41
C HIS A 77 9.81 10.45 -1.62
N ALA A 78 10.32 11.67 -1.47
CA ALA A 78 10.13 12.74 -2.44
C ALA A 78 11.03 12.63 -3.69
N THR A 79 12.13 11.88 -3.61
CA THR A 79 13.28 12.08 -4.52
C THR A 79 13.54 10.93 -5.50
N ASN A 80 12.79 9.82 -5.48
CA ASN A 80 13.14 8.65 -6.28
C ASN A 80 11.90 7.98 -6.93
N PRO A 81 11.67 8.13 -8.25
CA PRO A 81 10.49 7.63 -8.95
C PRO A 81 10.45 6.09 -9.07
N LYS A 82 11.58 5.41 -8.83
CA LYS A 82 11.65 3.94 -8.78
C LYS A 82 11.37 3.36 -7.39
N HIS A 83 11.16 4.20 -6.38
CA HIS A 83 10.92 3.76 -5.02
C HIS A 83 9.43 3.46 -4.81
N LEU A 84 9.11 2.33 -4.16
CA LEU A 84 7.72 1.87 -3.94
C LEU A 84 6.85 2.88 -3.15
N LEU A 85 7.48 3.75 -2.36
CA LEU A 85 6.82 4.85 -1.61
C LEU A 85 6.83 6.18 -2.38
N TYR A 86 7.06 6.18 -3.69
CA TYR A 86 6.98 7.39 -4.49
C TYR A 86 5.55 7.93 -4.50
N LEU A 87 5.42 9.24 -4.36
CA LEU A 87 4.12 9.89 -4.43
C LEU A 87 3.68 9.97 -5.90
N ASN A 88 2.96 8.95 -6.37
CA ASN A 88 2.34 9.03 -7.69
C ASN A 88 1.12 9.95 -7.62
N THR A 89 1.25 11.16 -8.16
CA THR A 89 0.20 12.18 -8.21
C THR A 89 -1.01 11.74 -9.04
N ASP A 90 -0.87 10.75 -9.92
CA ASP A 90 -1.97 10.18 -10.72
C ASP A 90 -2.88 9.25 -9.89
N VAL A 91 -2.36 8.73 -8.77
CA VAL A 91 -3.06 7.78 -7.89
C VAL A 91 -3.64 8.50 -6.66
N TYR A 92 -2.97 9.55 -6.19
CA TYR A 92 -3.35 10.33 -5.02
C TYR A 92 -3.88 11.72 -5.43
N THR A 93 -5.12 11.79 -5.93
CA THR A 93 -5.73 13.04 -6.41
C THR A 93 -6.12 14.02 -5.30
N SER A 94 -6.31 13.54 -4.07
CA SER A 94 -6.69 14.37 -2.92
C SER A 94 -5.73 14.12 -1.75
N PHE A 95 -4.70 14.97 -1.63
CA PHE A 95 -3.82 14.97 -0.47
C PHE A 95 -3.64 16.38 0.11
N ILE A 96 -3.61 16.45 1.43
CA ILE A 96 -3.24 17.65 2.18
C ILE A 96 -1.80 17.45 2.64
N PRO A 97 -0.81 18.20 2.11
CA PRO A 97 0.55 18.12 2.59
C PRO A 97 0.61 18.65 4.02
N VAL A 98 1.04 17.83 4.98
CA VAL A 98 1.07 18.21 6.41
C VAL A 98 2.45 18.70 6.80
N VAL A 99 3.51 17.93 6.48
CA VAL A 99 4.90 18.28 6.80
C VAL A 99 5.82 17.78 5.69
N SER A 100 6.74 18.62 5.22
CA SER A 100 7.82 18.24 4.30
C SER A 100 9.16 18.29 5.03
N VAL A 101 9.75 17.13 5.34
CA VAL A 101 11.07 17.03 6.00
C VAL A 101 12.08 16.49 5.01
N SER A 102 12.89 17.37 4.41
CA SER A 102 14.07 17.12 3.56
C SER A 102 13.91 16.05 2.44
N HIS A 103 13.79 14.76 2.76
CA HIS A 103 13.65 13.64 1.81
C HIS A 103 12.29 12.91 1.91
N TYR A 104 11.53 13.12 2.99
CA TYR A 104 10.23 12.50 3.25
C TYR A 104 9.12 13.54 3.34
N LYS A 105 8.00 13.27 2.68
CA LYS A 105 6.77 14.06 2.75
C LYS A 105 5.73 13.28 3.53
N LEU A 106 5.23 13.87 4.61
CA LEU A 106 4.09 13.37 5.36
C LEU A 106 2.85 14.05 4.81
N ILE A 107 1.91 13.24 4.30
CA ILE A 107 0.67 13.72 3.72
C ILE A 107 -0.52 13.12 4.48
N LEU A 108 -1.62 13.87 4.49
CA LEU A 108 -2.94 13.37 4.80
C LEU A 108 -3.63 13.05 3.48
N LYS A 109 -3.99 11.79 3.27
CA LYS A 109 -4.69 11.31 2.08
C LYS A 109 -5.88 10.45 2.47
N ALA A 110 -6.80 10.26 1.53
CA ALA A 110 -7.77 9.18 1.68
C ALA A 110 -7.06 7.80 1.67
N PRO A 111 -7.60 6.79 2.37
CA PRO A 111 -7.12 5.41 2.25
C PRO A 111 -7.12 4.97 0.79
N TYR A 112 -6.01 4.37 0.33
CA TYR A 112 -5.89 3.92 -1.04
C TYR A 112 -6.32 2.46 -1.15
N LEU A 113 -7.40 2.21 -1.89
CA LEU A 113 -8.01 0.88 -2.04
C LEU A 113 -7.53 0.11 -3.29
N ARG A 114 -6.41 0.53 -3.88
CA ARG A 114 -5.86 0.04 -5.15
C ARG A 114 -6.77 0.27 -6.37
N THR A 115 -6.28 -0.14 -7.52
CA THR A 115 -6.98 -0.14 -8.82
C THR A 115 -7.39 -1.56 -9.18
N SER A 116 -8.43 -1.70 -10.00
CA SER A 116 -8.73 -3.00 -10.61
C SER A 116 -7.58 -3.43 -11.53
N TYR A 117 -7.22 -4.72 -11.52
CA TYR A 117 -6.21 -5.25 -12.44
C TYR A 117 -6.74 -5.35 -13.88
N ILE A 118 -8.06 -5.45 -14.05
CA ILE A 118 -8.70 -5.64 -15.36
C ILE A 118 -8.89 -4.30 -16.08
N SER A 119 -9.54 -3.31 -15.44
CA SER A 119 -9.86 -2.03 -16.06
C SER A 119 -8.86 -0.91 -15.74
N LYS A 120 -7.89 -1.14 -14.84
CA LYS A 120 -6.92 -0.15 -14.35
C LYS A 120 -7.57 1.12 -13.78
N THR A 121 -8.83 1.01 -13.36
CA THR A 121 -9.58 2.12 -12.73
C THR A 121 -9.40 2.09 -11.22
N PRO A 122 -9.36 3.25 -10.55
CA PRO A 122 -9.37 3.30 -9.09
C PRO A 122 -10.66 2.70 -8.52
N VAL A 123 -10.57 2.03 -7.36
CA VAL A 123 -11.73 1.45 -6.65
C VAL A 123 -12.33 2.46 -5.67
N SER A 124 -11.63 3.57 -5.40
CA SER A 124 -12.05 4.63 -4.47
C SER A 124 -12.93 5.71 -5.11
N SER A 125 -13.68 5.37 -6.17
CA SER A 125 -14.52 6.29 -6.96
C SER A 125 -15.59 7.01 -6.14
#